data_AF-A0A5Q6RWV8-F1
#
_entry.id   AF-A0A5Q6RWV8-F1
#
_cell.length_a   1.000
_cell.length_b   1.000
_cell.length_c   1.000
_cell.angle_alpha   90.00
_cell.angle_beta   90.00
_cell.angle_gamma   90.00
#
_symmetry.space_group_name_H-M   'P 1'
#
loop_
_entity.id
_entity.type
_entity.pdbx_description
1 polymer ?
#
loop_
_entity_poly.entity_id
_entity_poly.type
_entity_poly.pdbx_seq_one_letter_code
_entity_poly.pdbx_strand_id
1 'polypeptide(L)'
;MSRAYLATHGDGLRALGRDGVLPADAYACVVAESDDEQDEYDAMAVAGEIAEERWGAVLVLATETDADEVTGTVALRDVEAIHVGDELAWYATQELETVIAGLGPSS
;
A
#
# COMPACT_ATOMS: atom_id res chain seq x y z
N MET A 1 -12.28 -6.82 12.43
CA MET A 1 -11.58 -5.73 11.74
C MET A 1 -11.13 -6.32 10.42
N SER A 2 -11.32 -5.62 9.32
CA SER A 2 -10.85 -6.09 8.01
C SER A 2 -9.61 -5.29 7.63
N ARG A 3 -8.70 -5.90 6.88
CA ARG A 3 -7.50 -5.23 6.39
C ARG A 3 -7.83 -4.41 5.14
N ALA A 4 -7.23 -3.23 5.02
CA ALA A 4 -7.26 -2.41 3.83
C ALA A 4 -5.90 -2.47 3.10
N TYR A 5 -5.97 -2.47 1.78
CA TYR A 5 -4.85 -2.51 0.85
C TYR A 5 -4.86 -1.25 0.01
N LEU A 6 -3.83 -0.43 0.18
CA LEU A 6 -3.70 0.87 -0.44
C LEU A 6 -2.77 0.76 -1.65
N ALA A 7 -3.35 0.73 -2.84
CA ALA A 7 -2.63 0.87 -4.09
C ALA A 7 -2.00 2.27 -4.14
N THR A 8 -0.68 2.39 -4.32
CA THR A 8 0.01 3.68 -4.31
C THR A 8 1.13 3.75 -5.35
N HIS A 9 1.87 4.87 -5.37
CA HIS A 9 2.96 5.14 -6.29
C HIS A 9 4.24 5.50 -5.55
N GLY A 10 5.37 5.48 -6.26
CA GLY A 10 6.68 5.74 -5.66
C GLY A 10 6.78 7.07 -4.92
N ASP A 11 6.19 8.16 -5.43
CA ASP A 11 6.20 9.44 -4.72
C ASP A 11 5.32 9.45 -3.46
N GLY A 12 4.24 8.68 -3.43
CA GLY A 12 3.43 8.45 -2.23
C GLY A 12 4.24 7.71 -1.18
N LEU A 13 4.98 6.67 -1.59
CA LEU A 13 5.88 5.93 -0.71
C LEU A 13 7.03 6.80 -0.17
N ARG A 14 7.60 7.68 -1.02
CA ARG A 14 8.62 8.66 -0.61
C ARG A 14 8.07 9.70 0.36
N ALA A 15 6.85 10.18 0.15
CA ALA A 15 6.18 11.07 1.09
C ALA A 15 5.95 10.37 2.44
N LEU A 16 5.53 9.11 2.42
CA LEU A 16 5.37 8.31 3.63
C LEU A 16 6.68 8.16 4.40
N GLY A 17 7.80 7.89 3.72
CA GLY A 17 9.13 7.79 4.35
C GLY A 17 9.64 9.14 4.90
N ARG A 18 9.47 10.22 4.14
CA ARG A 18 9.98 11.55 4.51
C ARG A 18 9.13 12.25 5.57
N ASP A 19 7.81 12.24 5.38
CA ASP A 19 6.85 13.04 6.14
C ASP A 19 6.08 12.19 7.16
N GLY A 20 6.26 10.86 7.14
CA GLY A 20 5.57 9.92 8.01
C GLY A 20 4.10 9.71 7.65
N VAL A 21 3.65 10.22 6.51
CA VAL A 21 2.25 10.22 6.08
C VAL A 21 2.09 10.01 4.57
N LEU A 22 1.05 9.27 4.21
CA LEU A 22 0.57 9.10 2.84
C LEU A 22 -0.66 9.99 2.62
N PRO A 23 -0.62 10.97 1.70
CA PRO A 23 -1.76 11.83 1.37
C PRO A 23 -2.97 11.04 0.83
N ALA A 24 -4.19 11.54 1.10
CA ALA A 24 -5.44 10.88 0.70
C ALA A 24 -5.61 10.74 -0.83
N ASP A 25 -4.94 11.59 -1.61
CA ASP A 25 -4.95 11.57 -3.07
C ASP A 25 -3.84 10.71 -3.69
N ALA A 26 -2.93 10.16 -2.87
CA ALA A 26 -1.78 9.36 -3.29
C ALA A 26 -2.05 7.85 -3.29
N TYR A 27 -3.30 7.41 -3.07
CA TYR A 27 -3.66 6.00 -3.14
C TYR A 27 -5.06 5.74 -3.69
N ALA A 28 -5.38 4.47 -3.90
CA ALA A 28 -6.72 3.93 -4.00
C ALA A 28 -6.86 2.79 -2.98
N CYS A 29 -8.00 2.70 -2.31
CA CYS A 29 -8.22 1.74 -1.22
C CYS A 29 -9.03 0.54 -1.72
N VAL A 30 -8.61 -0.66 -1.33
CA VAL A 30 -9.38 -1.90 -1.45
C VAL A 30 -9.48 -2.52 -0.07
N VAL A 31 -10.68 -2.85 0.39
CA VAL A 31 -10.89 -3.47 1.71
C VAL A 31 -11.20 -4.94 1.51
N ALA A 32 -10.57 -5.80 2.31
CA ALA A 32 -10.86 -7.23 2.32
C ALA A 32 -12.31 -7.48 2.77
N GLU A 33 -13.00 -8.41 2.10
CA GLU A 33 -14.39 -8.75 2.42
C GLU A 33 -14.52 -9.33 3.83
N SER A 34 -13.49 -10.04 4.30
CA SER A 34 -13.36 -10.54 5.67
C SER A 34 -11.89 -10.60 6.12
N ASP A 35 -11.64 -11.21 7.28
CA ASP A 35 -10.29 -11.50 7.82
C ASP A 35 -9.78 -12.90 7.42
N ASP A 36 -10.45 -13.55 6.46
CA ASP A 36 -9.95 -14.79 5.85
C ASP A 36 -8.75 -14.51 4.94
N GLU A 37 -7.79 -15.45 4.94
CA GLU A 37 -6.55 -15.34 4.17
C GLU A 37 -6.81 -15.16 2.66
N GLN A 38 -7.85 -15.80 2.11
CA GLN A 38 -8.18 -15.66 0.70
C GLN A 38 -8.75 -14.28 0.38
N ASP A 39 -9.65 -13.76 1.21
CA ASP A 39 -10.25 -12.44 1.00
C ASP A 39 -9.21 -11.32 1.14
N GLU A 40 -8.27 -11.48 2.06
CA GLU A 40 -7.10 -10.61 2.21
C GLU A 40 -6.19 -10.65 0.97
N TYR A 41 -5.89 -11.85 0.47
CA TYR A 41 -5.10 -12.01 -0.75
C TYR A 41 -5.78 -11.40 -1.97
N ASP A 42 -7.09 -11.63 -2.14
CA ASP A 42 -7.85 -11.11 -3.28
C ASP A 42 -7.88 -9.58 -3.27
N ALA A 43 -8.10 -8.96 -2.10
CA ALA A 43 -8.06 -7.50 -1.96
C ALA A 43 -6.67 -6.93 -2.25
N MET A 44 -5.61 -7.59 -1.79
CA MET A 44 -4.22 -7.22 -2.06
C MET A 44 -3.88 -7.30 -3.55
N ALA A 45 -4.32 -8.38 -4.22
CA ALA A 45 -4.12 -8.57 -5.66
C ALA A 45 -4.84 -7.49 -6.47
N VAL A 46 -6.09 -7.19 -6.15
CA VAL A 46 -6.85 -6.10 -6.78
C VAL A 46 -6.16 -4.76 -6.57
N ALA A 47 -5.66 -4.46 -5.36
CA ALA A 47 -4.88 -3.25 -5.14
C ALA A 47 -3.59 -3.22 -5.99
N GLY A 48 -2.94 -4.36 -6.19
CA GLY A 48 -1.78 -4.49 -7.06
C GLY A 48 -2.10 -4.17 -8.52
N GLU A 49 -3.18 -4.73 -9.05
CA GLU A 49 -3.69 -4.44 -10.40
C GLU A 49 -4.00 -2.95 -10.56
N ILE A 50 -4.69 -2.34 -9.59
CA ILE A 50 -4.97 -0.89 -9.60
C ILE A 50 -3.68 -0.08 -9.62
N ALA A 51 -2.67 -0.49 -8.84
CA ALA A 51 -1.41 0.23 -8.78
C ALA A 51 -0.65 0.17 -10.12
N GLU A 52 -0.60 -1.01 -10.73
CA GLU A 52 -0.01 -1.21 -12.04
C GLU A 52 -0.75 -0.41 -13.12
N GLU A 53 -2.08 -0.49 -13.17
CA GLU A 53 -2.89 0.24 -14.17
C GLU A 53 -2.76 1.76 -14.05
N ARG A 54 -2.72 2.28 -12.82
CA ARG A 54 -2.74 3.73 -12.56
C ARG A 54 -1.36 4.37 -12.59
N TRP A 55 -0.32 3.65 -12.17
CA TRP A 55 1.03 4.22 -11.99
C TRP A 55 2.15 3.41 -12.62
N GLY A 56 1.85 2.28 -13.26
CA GLY A 56 2.82 1.45 -13.98
C GLY A 56 3.76 0.65 -13.07
N ALA A 57 3.42 0.50 -11.79
CA ALA A 57 4.16 -0.31 -10.83
C ALA A 57 3.24 -0.88 -9.75
N VAL A 58 3.41 -2.15 -9.42
CA VAL A 58 2.71 -2.79 -8.29
C VAL A 58 3.34 -2.33 -6.98
N LEU A 59 2.63 -1.46 -6.26
CA LEU A 59 2.99 -0.95 -4.93
C LEU A 59 1.73 -0.88 -4.06
N VAL A 60 1.69 -1.69 -3.01
CA VAL A 60 0.52 -1.81 -2.13
C VAL A 60 0.96 -1.71 -0.67
N LEU A 61 0.20 -0.97 0.15
CA LEU A 61 0.39 -0.91 1.60
C LEU A 61 -0.77 -1.59 2.31
N ALA A 62 -0.47 -2.48 3.26
CA ALA A 62 -1.48 -3.07 4.14
C ALA A 62 -1.67 -2.20 5.40
N THR A 63 -2.91 -1.97 5.79
CA THR A 63 -3.29 -1.23 7.01
C THR A 63 -4.48 -1.91 7.70
N GLU A 64 -4.51 -1.95 9.03
CA GLU A 64 -5.74 -2.33 9.75
C GLU A 64 -6.77 -1.19 9.73
N THR A 65 -8.05 -1.52 9.53
CA THR A 65 -9.14 -0.55 9.61
C THR A 65 -10.38 -1.12 10.30
N ASP A 66 -11.05 -0.29 11.09
CA ASP A 66 -12.41 -0.52 11.61
C ASP A 66 -13.48 -0.02 10.62
N ALA A 67 -13.09 0.68 9.56
CA ALA A 67 -13.96 1.31 8.59
C ALA A 67 -14.01 0.54 7.26
N ASP A 68 -15.16 0.59 6.60
CA ASP A 68 -15.40 -0.02 5.27
C ASP A 68 -14.53 0.59 4.16
N GLU A 69 -13.90 1.75 4.40
CA GLU A 69 -12.97 2.41 3.47
C GLU A 69 -12.04 3.38 4.22
N VAL A 70 -10.79 3.50 3.76
CA VAL A 70 -9.83 4.51 4.22
C VAL A 70 -9.89 5.72 3.29
N THR A 71 -10.31 6.88 3.80
CA THR A 71 -10.57 8.09 2.96
C THR A 71 -9.69 9.29 3.32
N GLY A 72 -8.66 9.10 4.15
CA GLY A 72 -7.87 10.18 4.76
C GLY A 72 -6.36 10.02 4.61
N THR A 73 -5.61 10.90 5.25
CA THR A 73 -4.17 10.73 5.38
C THR A 73 -3.87 9.49 6.23
N VAL A 74 -2.98 8.63 5.74
CA VAL A 74 -2.56 7.41 6.44
C VAL A 74 -1.18 7.65 7.06
N ALA A 75 -1.01 7.38 8.35
CA ALA A 75 0.30 7.54 8.99
C ALA A 75 1.13 6.26 8.83
N LEU A 76 2.46 6.40 8.74
CA LEU A 76 3.38 5.27 8.64
C LEU A 76 3.22 4.25 9.78
N ARG A 77 2.86 4.70 10.97
CA ARG A 77 2.61 3.82 12.13
C ARG A 77 1.39 2.93 11.98
N ASP A 78 0.48 3.27 11.06
CA ASP A 78 -0.76 2.53 10.79
C ASP A 78 -0.56 1.57 9.59
N VAL A 79 0.62 1.59 8.95
CA VAL A 79 1.01 0.66 7.90
C VAL A 79 1.66 -0.57 8.54
N GLU A 80 1.21 -1.75 8.11
CA GLU A 80 1.70 -3.03 8.64
C GLU A 80 2.74 -3.68 7.73
N ALA A 81 2.54 -3.56 6.41
CA ALA A 81 3.38 -4.19 5.41
C ALA A 81 3.38 -3.42 4.09
N ILE A 82 4.40 -3.68 3.29
CA ILE A 82 4.59 -3.13 1.95
C ILE A 82 4.70 -4.32 0.99
N HIS A 83 3.91 -4.30 -0.09
CA HIS A 83 3.95 -5.29 -1.16
C HIS A 83 4.40 -4.65 -2.46
N VAL A 84 5.33 -5.32 -3.15
CA VAL A 84 5.99 -4.78 -4.35
C VAL A 84 6.07 -5.81 -5.46
N GLY A 85 5.84 -5.37 -6.69
CA GLY A 85 5.98 -6.18 -7.90
C GLY A 85 4.87 -7.21 -8.10
N ASP A 86 4.87 -7.85 -9.27
CA ASP A 86 3.79 -8.73 -9.75
C ASP A 86 3.55 -9.95 -8.84
N GLU A 87 4.58 -10.38 -8.10
CA GLU A 87 4.49 -11.47 -7.11
C GLU A 87 4.10 -10.98 -5.71
N LEU A 88 3.80 -9.68 -5.55
CA LEU A 88 3.40 -9.04 -4.29
C LEU A 88 4.38 -9.34 -3.14
N ALA A 89 5.67 -9.25 -3.43
CA ALA A 89 6.73 -9.55 -2.47
C ALA A 89 6.54 -8.71 -1.20
N TRP A 90 6.51 -9.39 -0.05
CA TRP A 90 6.24 -8.78 1.26
C TRP A 90 7.51 -8.19 1.87
N TYR A 91 7.40 -6.95 2.35
CA TYR A 91 8.42 -6.23 3.10
C TYR A 91 7.83 -5.67 4.38
N ALA A 92 8.63 -5.70 5.45
CA ALA A 92 8.26 -5.05 6.70
C ALA A 92 8.35 -3.53 6.57
N THR A 93 7.59 -2.77 7.37
CA THR A 93 7.64 -1.30 7.31
C THR A 93 9.00 -0.71 7.67
N GLN A 94 9.83 -1.42 8.44
CA GLN A 94 11.22 -1.00 8.71
C GLN A 94 12.11 -1.06 7.46
N GLU A 95 11.69 -1.78 6.42
CA GLU A 95 12.39 -1.89 5.14
C GLU A 95 11.94 -0.84 4.11
N LEU A 96 11.08 0.12 4.51
CA LEU A 96 10.58 1.19 3.64
C LEU A 96 11.67 1.91 2.85
N GLU A 97 12.77 2.29 3.51
CA GLU A 97 13.89 2.96 2.85
C GLU A 97 14.59 2.07 1.81
N THR A 98 14.66 0.75 2.06
CA THR A 98 15.19 -0.22 1.10
C THR A 98 14.28 -0.32 -0.12
N VAL A 99 12.96 -0.37 0.09
CA VAL A 99 11.98 -0.39 -1.00
C VAL A 99 12.10 0.89 -1.84
N ILE A 100 12.12 2.06 -1.19
CA ILE A 100 12.27 3.36 -1.87
C ILE A 100 13.55 3.41 -2.70
N ALA A 101 14.68 2.92 -2.16
CA ALA A 101 15.94 2.87 -2.89
C ALA A 101 15.86 1.96 -4.14
N GLY A 102 15.08 0.88 -4.07
CA GLY A 102 14.84 -0.04 -5.19
C GLY A 102 14.03 0.55 -6.35
N LEU A 103 13.20 1.57 -6.09
CA LEU A 103 12.38 2.23 -7.12
C LEU A 103 13.16 3.15 -8.07
N GLY A 104 14.43 3.42 -7.79
CA GLY A 104 15.23 4.40 -8.53
C GLY A 104 14.82 5.86 -8.26
N PRO A 105 15.41 6.85 -8.96
CA PRO A 105 15.08 8.27 -8.78
C PRO A 105 13.70 8.60 -9.36
N SER A 106 12.95 9.51 -8.72
CA SER A 106 11.75 10.12 -9.32
C SER A 106 12.18 10.81 -10.63
N SER A 107 11.57 10.39 -11.75
CA SER A 107 11.83 10.95 -13.08
C SER A 107 11.05 12.24 -13.32
#